data_AF-A0A258BAZ6-F1
#
_entry.id   AF-A0A258BAZ6-F1
#
_cell.length_a   1.000
_cell.length_b   1.000
_cell.length_c   1.000
_cell.angle_alpha   90.00
_cell.angle_beta   90.00
_cell.angle_gamma   90.00
#
_symmetry.space_group_name_H-M   'P 1'
#
loop_
_entity.id
_entity.type
_entity.pdbx_description
1 polymer ?
#
loop_
_entity_poly.entity_id
_entity_poly.type
_entity_poly.pdbx_seq_one_letter_code
_entity_poly.pdbx_strand_id
1 'polypeptide(L)'
;MSQALRQLQADIAPADMAQAVNCLRETFGYERFRGQQTPVIEAILRGEDVLAILPTGGGKSLCYQIPALIRPGFGLVISPLIALMSDQVQALEARGVRAARMDSSLSSQERARLWDAARDGNLDLLYLSPEGLVQPYVLDRLS
;
A
#
# COMPACT_ATOMS: atom_id res chain seq x y z
N MET A 1 15.95 5.06 17.28
CA MET A 1 15.45 5.43 15.93
C MET A 1 16.51 6.25 15.21
N SER A 2 17.07 5.70 14.13
CA SER A 2 18.13 6.34 13.33
C SER A 2 17.66 7.67 12.71
N GLN A 3 18.58 8.59 12.43
CA GLN A 3 18.28 9.84 11.71
C GLN A 3 17.67 9.60 10.32
N ALA A 4 18.05 8.50 9.66
CA ALA A 4 17.52 8.12 8.35
C ALA A 4 16.01 7.89 8.34
N LEU A 5 15.45 7.22 9.36
CA LEU A 5 14.00 7.01 9.49
C LEU A 5 13.24 8.33 9.70
N ARG A 6 13.85 9.29 10.43
CA ARG A 6 13.26 10.62 10.63
C ARG A 6 13.25 11.47 9.35
N GLN A 7 14.28 11.35 8.52
CA GLN A 7 14.34 12.03 7.23
C GLN A 7 13.32 11.45 6.25
N LEU A 8 13.20 10.12 6.18
CA LEU A 8 12.18 9.43 5.38
C LEU A 8 10.75 9.81 5.79
N GLN A 9 10.49 10.01 7.08
CA GLN A 9 9.18 10.49 7.57
C GLN A 9 8.91 11.96 7.20
N ALA A 10 9.95 12.80 7.10
CA ALA A 10 9.84 14.22 6.77
C ALA A 10 9.64 14.48 5.26
N ASP A 11 10.11 13.58 4.41
CA ASP A 11 10.04 13.72 2.94
C ASP A 11 8.68 13.28 2.34
N ILE A 12 7.77 12.77 3.17
CA ILE A 12 6.43 12.38 2.73
C ILE A 12 5.58 13.64 2.67
N ALA A 13 5.40 14.17 1.46
CA ALA A 13 4.51 15.31 1.20
C ALA A 13 3.17 15.13 1.94
N PRO A 14 2.61 16.20 2.53
CA PRO A 14 1.41 16.07 3.34
C PRO A 14 0.23 15.68 2.45
N ALA A 15 -0.19 14.42 2.56
CA ALA A 15 -1.48 13.99 2.08
C ALA A 15 -2.52 14.29 3.16
N ASP A 16 -3.67 14.81 2.76
CA ASP A 16 -4.73 15.21 3.69
C ASP A 16 -6.02 14.41 3.53
N MET A 17 -6.96 14.66 4.45
CA MET A 17 -8.25 13.98 4.43
C MET A 17 -9.13 14.36 3.24
N ALA A 18 -8.95 15.55 2.64
CA ALA A 18 -9.71 15.92 1.45
C ALA A 18 -9.29 15.06 0.26
N GLN A 19 -7.99 14.82 0.08
CA GLN A 19 -7.48 13.89 -0.92
C GLN A 19 -7.94 12.45 -0.65
N ALA A 20 -7.96 12.02 0.61
CA ALA A 20 -8.46 10.69 0.98
C ALA A 20 -9.95 10.51 0.63
N VAL A 21 -10.78 11.54 0.87
CA VAL A 21 -12.20 11.52 0.49
C VAL A 21 -12.37 11.52 -1.03
N ASN A 22 -11.56 12.28 -1.77
CA ASN A 22 -11.61 12.28 -3.23
C ASN A 22 -11.24 10.90 -3.79
N CYS A 23 -10.14 10.30 -3.31
CA CYS A 23 -9.74 8.94 -3.70
C CYS A 23 -10.83 7.90 -3.37
N LEU A 24 -11.46 7.99 -2.20
CA LEU A 24 -12.59 7.13 -1.82
C LEU A 24 -13.73 7.19 -2.84
N ARG A 25 -14.05 8.39 -3.33
CA ARG A 25 -15.15 8.62 -4.28
C ARG A 25 -14.76 8.22 -5.70
N GLU A 26 -13.61 8.67 -6.18
CA GLU A 26 -13.19 8.52 -7.57
C GLU A 26 -12.68 7.11 -7.88
N THR A 27 -11.89 6.51 -6.99
CA THR A 27 -11.30 5.18 -7.20
C THR A 27 -12.19 4.06 -6.67
N PHE A 28 -12.81 4.26 -5.51
CA PHE A 28 -13.56 3.19 -4.82
C PHE A 28 -15.07 3.31 -4.94
N GLY A 29 -15.60 4.44 -5.41
CA GLY A 29 -17.04 4.64 -5.64
C GLY A 29 -17.86 4.74 -4.35
N TYR A 30 -17.24 5.05 -3.20
CA TYR A 30 -17.94 5.19 -1.92
C TYR A 30 -18.10 6.67 -1.54
N GLU A 31 -19.26 7.03 -1.00
CA GLU A 31 -19.57 8.42 -0.64
C GLU A 31 -18.89 8.88 0.65
N ARG A 32 -18.70 7.98 1.62
CA ARG A 32 -18.16 8.28 2.94
C ARG A 32 -17.45 7.10 3.57
N PHE A 33 -16.45 7.39 4.40
CA PHE A 33 -15.83 6.42 5.29
C PHE A 33 -16.83 5.85 6.28
N ARG A 34 -16.59 4.62 6.73
CA ARG A 34 -17.44 3.87 7.66
C ARG A 34 -16.68 3.54 8.94
N GLY A 35 -17.37 3.60 10.08
CA GLY A 35 -16.84 3.19 11.38
C GLY A 35 -15.49 3.83 11.69
N GLN A 36 -14.49 3.01 12.01
CA GLN A 36 -13.16 3.45 12.42
C GLN A 36 -12.21 3.78 11.25
N GLN A 37 -12.67 3.84 10.00
CA GLN A 37 -11.78 4.12 8.86
C GLN A 37 -11.15 5.51 8.93
N THR A 38 -11.96 6.55 9.20
CA THR A 38 -11.48 7.94 9.30
C THR A 38 -10.33 8.11 10.30
N PRO A 39 -10.47 7.76 11.59
CA PRO A 39 -9.38 7.97 12.55
C PRO A 39 -8.12 7.15 12.23
N VAL A 40 -8.26 5.97 11.61
CA VAL A 40 -7.11 5.16 11.17
C VAL A 40 -6.38 5.83 10.01
N ILE A 41 -7.11 6.26 8.98
CA ILE A 41 -6.52 6.94 7.82
C ILE A 41 -5.87 8.24 8.25
N GLU A 42 -6.53 9.06 9.08
CA GLU A 42 -5.96 10.30 9.60
C GLU A 42 -4.62 10.08 10.31
N ALA A 43 -4.51 9.05 11.16
CA ALA A 43 -3.26 8.70 11.84
C ALA A 43 -2.15 8.30 10.83
N ILE A 44 -2.48 7.46 9.85
CA ILE A 44 -1.53 7.06 8.80
C ILE A 44 -1.07 8.29 8.00
N LEU A 45 -1.98 9.20 7.65
CA LEU A 45 -1.65 10.42 6.91
C LEU A 45 -0.74 11.36 7.69
N ARG A 46 -0.88 11.41 9.03
CA ARG A 46 0.08 12.10 9.91
C ARG A 46 1.45 11.40 10.04
N GLY A 47 1.62 10.24 9.42
CA GLY A 47 2.85 9.45 9.48
C GLY A 47 3.01 8.67 10.79
N GLU A 48 1.92 8.42 11.50
CA GLU A 48 1.91 7.65 12.74
C GLU A 48 1.86 6.14 12.43
N ASP A 49 2.47 5.34 13.31
CA ASP A 49 2.29 3.89 13.31
C ASP A 49 0.93 3.54 13.92
N VAL A 50 0.16 2.67 13.24
CA VAL A 50 -1.22 2.37 13.63
C VAL A 50 -1.45 0.87 13.80
N LEU A 51 -1.98 0.47 14.96
CA LEU A 51 -2.61 -0.83 15.16
C LEU A 51 -4.13 -0.69 15.00
N ALA A 52 -4.66 -1.13 13.87
CA ALA A 52 -6.09 -1.05 13.57
C ALA A 52 -6.77 -2.42 13.66
N ILE A 53 -7.73 -2.56 14.59
CA ILE A 53 -8.53 -3.78 14.76
C ILE A 53 -9.95 -3.51 14.28
N LEU A 54 -10.32 -4.10 13.13
CA LEU A 54 -11.65 -3.96 12.53
C LEU A 54 -12.20 -5.35 12.17
N PRO A 55 -13.54 -5.54 12.21
CA PRO A 55 -14.16 -6.81 11.82
C PRO A 55 -13.93 -7.13 10.34
N THR A 56 -14.03 -8.41 9.96
CA THR A 56 -14.06 -8.82 8.54
C THR A 56 -15.19 -8.10 7.81
N GLY A 57 -14.95 -7.65 6.57
CA GLY A 57 -15.88 -6.80 5.83
C GLY A 57 -15.96 -5.34 6.31
N GLY A 58 -15.32 -4.98 7.43
CA GLY A 58 -15.25 -3.60 7.95
C GLY A 58 -14.41 -2.62 7.12
N GLY A 59 -13.97 -3.02 5.93
CA GLY A 59 -13.21 -2.16 5.01
C GLY A 59 -11.80 -1.82 5.49
N LYS A 60 -11.12 -2.78 6.15
CA LYS A 60 -9.71 -2.65 6.58
C LYS A 60 -8.75 -2.28 5.46
N SER A 61 -8.98 -2.82 4.26
CA SER A 61 -8.09 -2.61 3.13
C SER A 61 -8.02 -1.15 2.70
N LEU A 62 -9.16 -0.45 2.71
CA LEU A 62 -9.24 0.97 2.41
C LEU A 62 -8.36 1.82 3.32
N CYS A 63 -8.18 1.40 4.58
CA CYS A 63 -7.35 2.11 5.54
C CYS A 63 -5.87 2.21 5.14
N TYR A 64 -5.33 1.25 4.38
CA TYR A 64 -3.96 1.34 3.87
C TYR A 64 -3.90 1.60 2.36
N GLN A 65 -4.92 1.19 1.60
CA GLN A 65 -4.98 1.42 0.15
C GLN A 65 -5.09 2.90 -0.17
N ILE A 66 -6.00 3.63 0.49
CA ILE A 66 -6.17 5.06 0.19
C ILE A 66 -4.91 5.86 0.51
N PRO A 67 -4.28 5.72 1.70
CA PRO A 67 -2.99 6.37 1.95
C PRO A 67 -1.89 6.00 0.95
N ALA A 68 -1.83 4.74 0.50
CA ALA A 68 -0.86 4.30 -0.50
C ALA A 68 -1.05 4.98 -1.87
N LEU A 69 -2.30 5.30 -2.25
CA LEU A 69 -2.61 5.94 -3.53
C LEU A 69 -2.34 7.46 -3.54
N ILE A 70 -2.38 8.11 -2.38
CA ILE A 70 -2.30 9.58 -2.29
C ILE A 70 -0.96 10.09 -1.76
N ARG A 71 -0.14 9.22 -1.16
CA ARG A 71 1.22 9.55 -0.72
C ARG A 71 2.21 9.31 -1.85
N PRO A 72 3.34 10.06 -1.89
CA PRO A 72 4.42 9.77 -2.84
C PRO A 72 5.00 8.37 -2.60
N GLY A 73 5.44 7.72 -3.69
CA GLY A 73 5.96 6.36 -3.68
C GLY A 73 4.87 5.32 -3.92
N PHE A 74 5.06 4.11 -3.37
CA PHE A 74 4.10 3.02 -3.44
C PHE A 74 3.84 2.43 -2.05
N GLY A 75 2.66 1.84 -1.86
CA GLY A 75 2.33 1.10 -0.65
C GLY A 75 2.81 -0.35 -0.71
N LEU A 76 3.65 -0.77 0.24
CA LEU A 76 4.01 -2.17 0.43
C LEU A 76 3.03 -2.84 1.41
N VAL A 77 2.32 -3.88 0.95
CA VAL A 77 1.36 -4.64 1.75
C VAL A 77 1.86 -6.06 1.96
N ILE A 78 2.16 -6.41 3.21
CA ILE A 78 2.59 -7.77 3.55
C ILE A 78 1.37 -8.63 3.89
N SER A 79 1.19 -9.74 3.18
CA SER A 79 0.05 -10.65 3.37
C SER A 79 0.48 -12.11 3.30
N PRO A 80 0.08 -12.98 4.24
CA PRO A 80 0.46 -14.39 4.25
C PRO A 80 -0.27 -15.24 3.21
N LEU A 81 -1.37 -14.75 2.62
CA LEU A 81 -2.24 -15.53 1.74
C LEU A 81 -2.11 -15.07 0.29
N ILE A 82 -1.42 -15.85 -0.55
CA ILE A 82 -1.22 -15.58 -1.99
C ILE A 82 -2.56 -15.46 -2.74
N ALA A 83 -3.53 -16.30 -2.41
CA ALA A 83 -4.88 -16.21 -2.99
C ALA A 83 -5.52 -14.85 -2.69
N LEU A 84 -5.47 -14.39 -1.44
CA LEU A 84 -5.98 -13.08 -1.04
C LEU A 84 -5.22 -11.95 -1.73
N MET A 85 -3.89 -12.04 -1.84
CA MET A 85 -3.08 -11.06 -2.58
C MET A 85 -3.55 -10.94 -4.03
N SER A 86 -3.79 -12.07 -4.69
CA SER A 86 -4.27 -12.12 -6.08
C SER A 86 -5.66 -11.50 -6.22
N ASP A 87 -6.57 -11.77 -5.30
CA ASP A 87 -7.92 -11.16 -5.30
C ASP A 87 -7.86 -9.65 -5.08
N GLN A 88 -6.99 -9.18 -4.17
CA GLN A 88 -6.81 -7.75 -3.91
C GLN A 88 -6.20 -7.02 -5.13
N VAL A 89 -5.18 -7.59 -5.75
CA VAL A 89 -4.56 -7.01 -6.96
C VAL A 89 -5.57 -6.91 -8.08
N GLN A 90 -6.29 -7.99 -8.41
CA GLN A 90 -7.32 -7.96 -9.45
C GLN A 90 -8.41 -6.93 -9.16
N ALA A 91 -8.85 -6.80 -7.91
CA ALA A 91 -9.84 -5.81 -7.51
C ALA A 91 -9.32 -4.37 -7.67
N LEU A 92 -8.04 -4.12 -7.41
CA LEU A 92 -7.40 -2.81 -7.58
C LEU A 92 -7.18 -2.49 -9.07
N GLU A 93 -6.68 -3.44 -9.85
CA GLU A 93 -6.48 -3.30 -11.30
C GLU A 93 -7.81 -3.00 -12.01
N ALA A 94 -8.91 -3.65 -11.61
CA ALA A 94 -10.25 -3.37 -12.13
C ALA A 94 -10.74 -1.94 -11.85
N ARG A 95 -10.10 -1.23 -10.92
CA ARG A 95 -10.35 0.19 -10.58
C ARG A 95 -9.31 1.13 -11.20
N GLY A 96 -8.42 0.62 -12.05
CA GLY A 96 -7.35 1.39 -12.69
C GLY A 96 -6.15 1.68 -11.78
N VAL A 97 -6.05 1.02 -10.62
CA VAL A 97 -4.90 1.14 -9.73
C VAL A 97 -3.77 0.24 -10.22
N ARG A 98 -2.54 0.76 -10.23
CA ARG A 98 -1.33 0.00 -10.61
C ARG A 98 -0.88 -0.85 -9.43
N ALA A 99 -1.56 -1.97 -9.21
CA ALA A 99 -1.25 -2.91 -8.15
C ALA A 99 -0.51 -4.13 -8.72
N ALA A 100 0.42 -4.70 -7.95
CA ALA A 100 1.09 -5.95 -8.30
C ALA A 100 1.22 -6.85 -7.07
N ARG A 101 1.47 -8.14 -7.31
CA ARG A 101 1.90 -9.10 -6.28
C ARG A 101 3.29 -9.63 -6.57
N MET A 102 4.04 -9.92 -5.51
CA MET A 102 5.30 -10.63 -5.57
C MET A 102 5.29 -11.80 -4.58
N ASP A 103 5.47 -13.00 -5.13
CA ASP A 103 5.59 -14.25 -4.39
C ASP A 103 6.48 -15.24 -5.16
N SER A 104 6.53 -16.49 -4.69
CA SER A 104 7.38 -17.54 -5.26
C SER A 104 7.02 -17.93 -6.69
N SER A 105 5.82 -17.58 -7.19
CA SER A 105 5.41 -17.92 -8.55
C SER A 105 6.02 -17.02 -9.63
N LEU A 106 6.51 -15.82 -9.28
CA LEU A 106 7.09 -14.89 -10.24
C LEU A 106 8.51 -15.31 -10.64
N SER A 107 8.79 -15.32 -11.93
CA SER A 107 10.13 -15.46 -12.48
C SER A 107 11.03 -14.28 -12.13
N SER A 108 12.35 -14.49 -12.20
CA SER A 108 13.34 -13.43 -11.96
C SER A 108 13.15 -12.21 -12.87
N GLN A 109 12.71 -12.43 -14.12
CA GLN A 109 12.46 -11.35 -15.08
C GLN A 109 11.22 -10.53 -14.70
N GLU A 110 10.13 -11.17 -14.27
CA GLU A 110 8.93 -10.48 -13.80
C GLU A 110 9.21 -9.65 -12.53
N ARG A 111 10.00 -10.21 -11.60
CA ARG A 111 10.45 -9.47 -10.41
C ARG A 111 11.27 -8.24 -10.77
N ALA A 112 12.20 -8.36 -11.73
CA ALA A 112 12.99 -7.22 -12.18
C ALA A 112 12.12 -6.11 -12.77
N ARG A 113 11.16 -6.46 -13.64
CA ARG A 113 10.21 -5.49 -14.22
C ARG A 113 9.37 -4.79 -13.17
N LEU A 114 8.94 -5.52 -12.13
CA LEU A 114 8.18 -4.95 -11.03
C LEU A 114 9.01 -3.91 -10.27
N TRP A 115 10.29 -4.20 -9.99
CA TRP A 115 11.18 -3.25 -9.35
C TRP A 115 11.48 -2.02 -10.21
N ASP A 116 11.60 -2.19 -11.52
CA ASP A 116 11.77 -1.07 -12.43
C ASP A 116 10.51 -0.20 -12.47
N ALA A 117 9.32 -0.81 -12.51
CA ALA A 117 8.06 -0.07 -12.40
C ALA A 117 7.94 0.68 -11.07
N ALA A 118 8.35 0.07 -9.94
CA ALA A 118 8.36 0.75 -8.64
C ALA A 118 9.33 1.95 -8.63
N ARG A 119 10.52 1.80 -9.21
CA ARG A 119 11.52 2.86 -9.32
C ARG A 119 11.04 4.03 -10.17
N ASP A 120 10.34 3.74 -11.26
CA ASP A 120 9.85 4.73 -12.21
C ASP A 120 8.55 5.42 -11.76
N GLY A 121 8.05 5.11 -10.55
CA GLY A 121 6.76 5.64 -10.06
C GLY A 121 5.54 5.07 -10.79
N ASN A 122 5.71 3.91 -11.41
CA ASN A 122 4.69 3.16 -12.18
C ASN A 122 4.00 2.05 -11.38
N LEU A 123 4.11 2.09 -10.06
CA LEU A 123 3.47 1.15 -9.14
C LEU A 123 2.85 1.92 -7.98
N ASP A 124 1.60 1.62 -7.65
CA ASP A 124 0.88 2.23 -6.53
C ASP A 124 0.87 1.32 -5.30
N LEU A 125 0.65 0.02 -5.50
CA LEU A 125 0.64 -0.97 -4.43
C LEU A 125 1.39 -2.25 -4.82
N LEU A 126 2.18 -2.75 -3.88
CA LEU A 126 2.84 -4.05 -3.97
C LEU A 126 2.39 -4.96 -2.84
N TYR A 127 1.70 -6.05 -3.18
CA TYR A 127 1.45 -7.14 -2.25
C TYR A 127 2.64 -8.10 -2.23
N LEU A 128 3.19 -8.38 -1.06
CA LEU A 128 4.38 -9.23 -0.89
C LEU A 128 4.13 -10.28 0.19
N SER A 129 4.59 -11.51 -0.04
CA SER A 129 4.54 -12.55 1.00
C SER A 129 5.58 -12.30 2.10
N PRO A 130 5.34 -12.73 3.35
CA PRO A 130 6.34 -12.62 4.43
C PRO A 130 7.70 -13.24 4.07
N GLU A 131 7.69 -14.38 3.38
CA GLU A 131 8.88 -15.08 2.91
C GLU A 131 9.61 -14.32 1.80
N GLY A 132 8.88 -13.52 1.01
CA GLY A 132 9.44 -12.60 0.04
C GLY A 132 10.19 -11.45 0.71
N LEU A 133 9.59 -10.86 1.75
CA LEU A 133 10.17 -9.71 2.47
C LEU A 133 11.53 -10.01 3.09
N VAL A 134 11.72 -11.22 3.63
CA VAL A 134 12.97 -11.60 4.31
C VAL A 134 14.11 -11.95 3.34
N GLN A 135 13.87 -11.92 2.03
CA GLN A 135 14.93 -12.19 1.04
C GLN A 135 15.91 -10.99 1.01
N PRO A 136 17.23 -11.21 1.13
CA PRO A 136 18.21 -10.12 1.19
C PRO A 136 18.08 -9.10 0.06
N TYR A 137 17.90 -9.56 -1.19
CA TYR A 137 17.76 -8.66 -2.32
C TYR A 137 16.50 -7.77 -2.26
N VAL A 138 15.43 -8.20 -1.58
CA VAL A 138 14.22 -7.37 -1.41
C VAL A 138 14.51 -6.27 -0.41
N LEU A 139 15.16 -6.60 0.70
CA LEU A 139 15.57 -5.61 1.71
C LEU A 139 16.53 -4.58 1.13
N ASP A 140 17.50 -5.01 0.31
CA ASP A 140 18.43 -4.13 -0.38
C ASP A 140 17.72 -3.14 -1.34
N ARG A 141 16.57 -3.53 -1.90
CA ARG A 141 15.75 -2.67 -2.79
C ARG A 141 14.89 -1.67 -2.02
N LEU A 142 14.61 -1.93 -0.74
CA LEU A 142 13.79 -1.09 0.14
C LEU A 142 14.62 -0.16 1.04
N SER A 143 15.95 -0.31 1.02
CA SER A 143 16.92 0.47 1.81
C SER A 143 17.37 1.73 1.08
#